data_AF-A0A8G2I0Z0-F1
#
_entry.id   AF-A0A8G2I0Z0-F1
#
_cell.length_a   1.000
_cell.length_b   1.000
_cell.length_c   1.000
_cell.angle_alpha   90.00
_cell.angle_beta   90.00
_cell.angle_gamma   90.00
#
_symmetry.space_group_name_H-M   'P 1'
#
loop_
_entity.id
_entity.type
_entity.pdbx_description
1 polymer ?
#
loop_
_entity_poly.entity_id
_entity_poly.type
_entity_poly.pdbx_seq_one_letter_code
_entity_poly.pdbx_strand_id
1 'polypeptide(L)' 'MYYEIGDVCQKVINVDGFDFKLAVKKKDHSILVNILDLEDKFIDGINITNEKTIYTQH' A
#
# COMPACT_ATOMS: atom_id res chain seq x y z
N MET A 1 1.92 -3.05 -15.37
CA MET A 1 2.41 -1.71 -14.98
C MET A 1 3.75 -1.91 -14.28
N TYR A 2 4.84 -1.41 -14.86
CA TYR A 2 6.17 -1.50 -14.29
C TYR A 2 6.34 -0.34 -13.31
N TYR A 3 6.39 -0.65 -12.01
CA TYR A 3 6.72 0.32 -10.95
C TYR A 3 8.21 0.15 -10.61
N GLU A 4 8.94 1.25 -10.50
CA GLU A 4 10.35 1.26 -10.11
C GLU A 4 10.50 1.18 -8.58
N ILE A 5 11.68 0.74 -8.13
CA ILE A 5 11.98 0.73 -6.69
C ILE A 5 11.95 2.17 -6.19
N GLY A 6 11.18 2.41 -5.13
CA GLY A 6 10.98 3.74 -4.56
C GLY A 6 9.66 4.38 -4.97
N ASP A 7 9.03 3.92 -6.05
CA ASP A 7 7.72 4.43 -6.49
C ASP A 7 6.67 4.22 -5.41
N VAL A 8 5.85 5.26 -5.23
CA VAL A 8 4.69 5.24 -4.35
C VAL A 8 3.45 5.49 -5.20
N CYS A 9 2.57 4.50 -5.26
CA CYS A 9 1.22 4.67 -5.78
C CYS A 9 0.27 4.93 -4.62
N GLN A 10 -0.58 5.96 -4.73
CA GLN A 10 -1.47 6.37 -3.65
C GLN A 10 -2.88 6.62 -4.17
N LYS A 11 -3.87 6.23 -3.38
CA LYS A 11 -5.30 6.47 -3.69
C LYS A 11 -6.06 6.81 -2.41
N VAL A 12 -6.93 7.83 -2.49
CA VAL A 12 -7.91 8.11 -1.44
C VAL A 12 -9.05 7.10 -1.55
N ILE A 13 -9.40 6.48 -0.44
CA ILE A 13 -10.49 5.52 -0.28
C ILE A 13 -11.45 6.07 0.75
N ASN A 14 -12.74 6.07 0.41
CA ASN A 14 -13.84 6.42 1.29
C ASN A 14 -14.63 5.13 1.61
N VAL A 15 -14.81 4.84 2.91
CA VAL A 15 -15.64 3.74 3.40
C VAL A 15 -16.50 4.26 4.54
N ASP A 16 -17.82 4.39 4.32
CA ASP A 16 -18.83 4.69 5.35
C ASP A 16 -18.42 5.75 6.38
N GLY A 17 -17.93 6.91 5.90
CA GLY A 17 -17.55 8.04 6.76
C GLY A 17 -16.11 7.99 7.29
N PHE A 18 -15.32 7.00 6.88
CA PHE A 18 -13.89 6.93 7.12
C PHE A 18 -13.13 7.15 5.82
N ASP A 19 -12.40 8.26 5.76
CA ASP A 19 -11.53 8.62 4.65
C ASP A 19 -10.07 8.33 5.00
N PHE A 20 -9.40 7.58 4.12
CA PHE A 20 -7.97 7.29 4.27
C PHE A 20 -7.28 7.21 2.91
N LYS A 21 -5.96 7.32 2.94
CA LYS A 21 -5.09 7.14 1.78
C LYS A 21 -4.46 5.75 1.86
N LEU A 22 -4.65 4.93 0.83
CA LEU A 22 -3.88 3.71 0.64
C LEU A 22 -2.63 4.05 -0.17
N ALA A 23 -1.45 3.86 0.42
CA ALA A 23 -0.16 4.11 -0.23
C ALA A 23 0.63 2.80 -0.37
N VAL A 24 0.98 2.44 -1.60
CA VAL A 24 1.76 1.25 -1.94
C VAL A 24 3.13 1.68 -2.45
N LYS A 25 4.18 1.33 -1.71
CA LYS A 25 5.57 1.62 -2.05
C LYS A 25 6.31 0.36 -2.46
N LYS A 26 6.88 0.34 -3.67
CA LYS A 26 7.79 -0.74 -4.07
C LYS A 26 9.15 -0.54 -3.40
N LYS A 27 9.63 -1.57 -2.71
CA LYS A 27 10.99 -1.68 -2.19
C LYS A 27 11.74 -2.75 -3.00
N ASP A 28 13.05 -2.85 -2.76
CA ASP A 28 13.93 -3.79 -3.47
C ASP A 28 13.42 -5.24 -3.45
N HIS A 29 13.10 -5.75 -2.24
CA HIS A 29 12.61 -7.12 -2.06
C HIS A 29 11.28 -7.20 -1.31
N SER A 30 10.52 -6.11 -1.27
CA SER A 30 9.23 -6.08 -0.60
C SER A 30 8.29 -5.02 -1.17
N ILE A 31 7.05 -5.05 -0.74
CA ILE A 31 6.06 -4.00 -0.98
C ILE A 31 5.59 -3.51 0.38
N LEU A 32 5.65 -2.20 0.60
CA LEU A 32 5.07 -1.57 1.78
C LEU A 32 3.69 -1.04 1.43
N VAL A 33 2.66 -1.52 2.11
CA VAL A 33 1.29 -1.03 1.98
C VAL A 33 0.93 -0.29 3.26
N ASN A 34 0.68 0.99 3.16
CA ASN A 34 0.32 1.85 4.27
C ASN A 34 -1.11 2.38 4.12
N ILE A 35 -1.78 2.51 5.25
CA ILE A 35 -2.97 3.30 5.46
C ILE A 35 -2.51 4.59 6.12
N LEU A 36 -2.78 5.71 5.45
CA LEU A 36 -2.47 7.05 5.93
C LEU A 36 -3.78 7.83 6.14
N ASP A 37 -3.79 8.80 7.04
CA ASP A 37 -4.85 9.79 7.06
C ASP A 37 -4.74 10.75 5.86
N LEU A 38 -5.69 11.67 5.74
CA LEU A 38 -5.72 12.65 4.65
C LEU A 38 -4.53 13.62 4.65
N GLU A 39 -3.83 13.76 5.78
CA GLU A 39 -2.63 14.59 5.96
C GLU A 39 -1.33 13.78 5.79
N ASP A 40 -1.41 12.57 5.23
CA ASP A 40 -0.29 11.64 5.02
C ASP A 40 0.37 11.13 6.32
N LYS A 41 -0.32 11.24 7.47
CA LYS A 41 0.14 10.63 8.71
C LYS A 41 -0.16 9.14 8.70
N PHE A 42 0.82 8.36 9.15
CA PHE A 42 0.68 6.92 9.25
C PHE A 42 -0.38 6.50 10.27
N ILE A 43 -1.34 5.68 9.83
CA ILE A 43 -2.34 5.03 10.70
C ILE A 43 -1.93 3.58 10.96
N ASP A 44 -1.72 2.81 9.88
CA ASP A 44 -1.34 1.39 9.95
C ASP A 44 -0.66 0.93 8.65
N GLY A 45 -0.05 -0.25 8.63
CA GLY A 45 0.54 -0.80 7.42
C GLY A 45 1.15 -2.18 7.56
N ILE A 46 1.42 -2.78 6.41
CA ILE A 46 2.03 -4.09 6.28
C ILE A 46 3.19 -4.06 5.28
N ASN A 47 4.31 -4.69 5.66
CA ASN A 47 5.42 -4.93 4.76
C ASN A 47 5.35 -6.37 4.23
N ILE A 48 5.07 -6.50 2.94
CA ILE A 48 4.90 -7.78 2.25
C ILE A 48 6.25 -8.17 1.64
N THR A 49 6.94 -9.11 2.26
CA THR A 49 8.28 -9.59 1.85
C THR A 49 8.23 -10.89 1.05
N ASN A 50 7.08 -11.57 0.98
CA ASN A 50 6.89 -12.79 0.23
C ASN A 50 5.82 -12.58 -0.85
N GLU A 51 6.22 -12.47 -2.10
CA GLU A 51 5.31 -12.28 -3.24
C GLU A 51 4.42 -13.52 -3.51
N LYS A 52 4.65 -14.67 -2.85
CA LYS A 52 3.76 -15.84 -2.99
C LYS A 52 2.35 -15.63 -2.45
N THR A 53 2.11 -14.69 -1.54
CA THR A 53 0.82 -14.53 -0.86
C THR A 53 -0.22 -13.75 -1.68
N ILE A 54 0.20 -13.04 -2.74
CA ILE A 54 -0.70 -12.20 -3.54
C ILE A 54 -1.30 -12.91 -4.77
N TYR A 55 -0.89 -14.15 -5.06
CA TYR A 55 -1.37 -14.93 -6.22
C TYR A 55 -1.87 -16.34 -5.88
N THR A 56 -2.23 -16.63 -4.63
CA THR A 56 -3.01 -17.85 -4.34
C THR A 56 -4.42 -17.67 -4.92
N GLN A 57 -4.52 -17.94 -6.21
CA GLN A 57 -5.76 -18.16 -6.96
C GLN A 57 -6.46 -19.37 -6.32
N HIS A 58 -7.73 -19.17 -5.94
CA HIS A 58 -8.69 -20.26 -5.76
C HIS A 58 -8.93 -20.99 -7.06
#